data_AF-A0A2G8JDJ5-F1
#
_entry.id   AF-A0A2G8JDJ5-F1
#
_cell.length_a   1.000
_cell.length_b   1.000
_cell.length_c   1.000
_cell.angle_alpha   90.00
_cell.angle_beta   90.00
_cell.angle_gamma   90.00
#
_symmetry.space_group_name_H-M   'P 1'
#
loop_
_entity.id
_entity.type
_entity.pdbx_description
1 polymer ?
#
loop_
_entity_poly.entity_id
_entity_poly.type
_entity_poly.pdbx_seq_one_letter_code
_entity_poly.pdbx_strand_id
1 'polypeptide(L)'
;MKEGFGSSRYRQQDYDKLRSLALQKKISANRSLLKMNQLQAAKKEHKENTLLKQHKTVLKQSMNKLDSAGKRANFDQNQFFDEAASEASHISMFMLSMEELKLEQDTEREEFRKATVAPIWNLREDLGGWLSDYESRLKETVDLALREDHRQIGEVVKDVRLQQCKVLEQLKQEQKALENDLETDFFKAVTHSSSKMVIEGVPEEAELLECPDENLKDLVLTEFLLLDRKFKDSLKELDVKYEHIIRPPLGGWRRDDHFLFLAVLEQYPFSLSNRRALYMDLLHRWFPRKTRAELVSEQAKCFSYGS
;
A
#
# COMPACT_ATOMS: atom_id res chain seq x y z
N MET A 1 83.79 -30.62 50.02
CA MET A 1 83.88 -29.29 49.40
C MET A 1 82.48 -28.72 49.28
N LYS A 2 82.27 -27.56 49.92
CA LYS A 2 81.20 -26.55 49.83
C LYS A 2 79.78 -26.99 49.42
N GLU A 3 78.93 -27.06 50.44
CA GLU A 3 77.48 -26.82 50.32
C GLU A 3 77.26 -25.41 49.76
N GLY A 4 76.67 -25.34 48.56
CA GLY A 4 76.26 -24.09 47.93
C GLY A 4 74.92 -23.65 48.49
N PHE A 5 74.94 -22.62 49.34
CA PHE A 5 73.75 -21.89 49.78
C PHE A 5 73.08 -21.19 48.58
N GLY A 6 72.15 -21.89 47.94
CA GLY A 6 71.20 -21.31 47.00
C GLY A 6 70.06 -20.62 47.76
N SER A 7 69.99 -19.30 47.68
CA SER A 7 68.90 -18.42 48.15
C SER A 7 67.49 -19.07 48.04
N SER A 8 66.85 -19.35 49.19
CA SER A 8 65.48 -19.91 49.24
C SER A 8 64.37 -18.85 49.07
N ARG A 9 64.65 -17.71 48.42
CA ARG A 9 63.70 -16.60 48.32
C ARG A 9 62.66 -16.73 47.20
N TYR A 10 62.75 -17.76 46.36
CA TYR A 10 61.76 -17.98 45.30
C TYR A 10 61.22 -19.41 45.37
N ARG A 11 59.96 -19.55 45.84
CA ARG A 11 59.19 -20.79 45.67
C ARG A 11 59.11 -21.12 44.18
N GLN A 12 59.46 -22.34 43.78
CA GLN A 12 59.15 -22.85 42.44
C GLN A 12 57.65 -22.67 42.19
N GLN A 13 57.30 -21.84 41.21
CA GLN A 13 55.92 -21.64 40.82
C GLN A 13 55.49 -22.81 39.94
N ASP A 14 54.41 -23.46 40.34
CA ASP A 14 53.78 -24.53 39.58
C ASP A 14 53.05 -23.92 38.36
N TYR A 15 53.76 -23.89 37.23
CA TYR A 15 53.27 -23.30 35.98
C TYR A 15 52.08 -24.05 35.39
N ASP A 16 51.94 -25.34 35.66
CA ASP A 16 50.79 -26.14 35.20
C ASP A 16 49.53 -25.79 35.99
N LYS A 17 49.68 -25.56 37.29
CA LYS A 17 48.59 -25.03 38.14
C LYS A 17 48.20 -23.60 37.75
N LEU A 18 49.17 -22.76 37.36
CA LEU A 18 48.88 -21.41 36.86
C LEU A 18 48.16 -21.45 35.51
N ARG A 19 48.59 -22.33 34.60
CA ARG A 19 48.01 -22.50 33.26
C ARG A 19 46.59 -23.05 33.32
N SER A 20 46.32 -24.01 34.21
CA SER A 20 44.97 -24.52 34.46
C SER A 20 44.04 -23.46 35.06
N LEU A 21 44.52 -22.65 36.02
CA LEU A 21 43.79 -21.50 36.55
C LEU A 21 43.48 -20.45 35.47
N ALA A 22 44.45 -20.13 34.61
CA ALA A 22 44.27 -19.21 33.50
C ALA A 22 43.25 -19.75 32.47
N LEU A 23 43.30 -21.04 32.15
CA LEU A 23 42.36 -21.70 31.25
C LEU A 23 40.94 -21.70 31.85
N GLN A 24 40.80 -22.00 33.14
CA GLN A 24 39.53 -21.94 33.85
C GLN A 24 38.95 -20.52 33.86
N LYS A 25 39.77 -19.50 34.13
CA LYS A 25 39.35 -18.09 34.05
C LYS A 25 38.96 -17.69 32.62
N LYS A 26 39.67 -18.17 31.60
CA LYS A 26 39.32 -17.92 30.19
C LYS A 26 37.98 -18.57 29.82
N ILE A 27 37.75 -19.82 30.25
CA ILE A 27 36.49 -20.53 30.02
C ILE A 27 35.33 -19.84 30.76
N SER A 28 35.53 -19.41 32.00
CA SER A 28 34.48 -18.71 32.75
C SER A 28 34.17 -17.33 32.16
N ALA A 29 35.19 -16.56 31.73
CA ALA A 29 35.01 -15.30 31.02
C ALA A 29 34.25 -15.49 29.69
N ASN A 30 34.61 -16.51 28.90
CA ASN A 30 33.89 -16.84 27.66
C ASN A 30 32.43 -17.23 27.91
N ARG A 31 32.14 -18.00 28.98
CA ARG A 31 30.76 -18.32 29.37
C ARG A 31 29.97 -17.06 29.75
N SER A 32 30.59 -16.12 30.46
CA SER A 32 29.96 -14.83 30.79
C SER A 32 29.71 -13.97 29.54
N LEU A 33 30.66 -13.91 28.61
CA LEU A 33 30.49 -13.23 27.31
C LEU A 33 29.35 -13.84 26.48
N LEU A 34 29.26 -15.17 26.41
CA LEU A 34 28.19 -15.86 25.70
C LEU A 34 26.82 -15.54 26.32
N LYS A 35 26.71 -15.56 27.65
CA LYS A 35 25.48 -15.17 28.35
C LYS A 35 25.10 -13.71 28.09
N MET A 36 26.07 -12.80 28.10
CA MET A 36 25.86 -11.38 27.78
C MET A 36 25.35 -11.21 26.34
N ASN A 37 25.94 -11.90 25.37
CA ASN A 37 25.52 -11.85 23.97
C ASN A 37 24.09 -12.41 23.79
N GLN A 38 23.76 -13.51 24.47
CA GLN A 38 22.39 -14.06 24.48
C GLN A 38 21.38 -13.08 25.07
N LEU A 39 21.70 -12.43 26.19
CA LEU A 39 20.85 -11.40 26.78
C LEU A 39 20.67 -10.18 25.85
N GLN A 40 21.73 -9.78 25.16
CA GLN A 40 21.65 -8.67 24.19
C GLN A 40 20.79 -9.04 22.98
N ALA A 41 20.90 -10.27 22.47
CA ALA A 41 20.05 -10.79 21.40
C ALA A 41 18.58 -10.83 21.83
N ALA A 42 18.28 -11.41 22.99
CA ALA A 42 16.93 -11.46 23.55
C ALA A 42 16.33 -10.07 23.77
N LYS A 43 17.15 -9.09 24.22
CA LYS A 43 16.72 -7.70 24.36
C LYS A 43 16.40 -7.05 23.02
N LYS A 44 17.20 -7.31 21.97
CA LYS A 44 16.93 -6.81 20.62
C LYS A 44 15.64 -7.42 20.06
N GLU A 45 15.47 -8.72 20.19
CA GLU A 45 14.27 -9.44 19.76
C GLU A 45 13.02 -8.94 20.49
N HIS A 46 13.12 -8.73 21.81
CA HIS A 46 11.99 -8.20 22.58
C HIS A 46 11.59 -6.78 22.15
N LYS A 47 12.58 -5.91 21.86
CA LYS A 47 12.32 -4.58 21.31
C LYS A 47 11.63 -4.66 19.95
N GLU A 48 12.13 -5.51 19.06
CA GLU A 48 11.56 -5.70 17.72
C GLU A 48 10.12 -6.23 17.81
N ASN A 49 9.87 -7.23 18.65
CA ASN A 49 8.54 -7.78 18.89
C ASN A 49 7.57 -6.74 19.46
N THR A 50 8.06 -5.84 20.32
CA THR A 50 7.24 -4.75 20.88
C THR A 50 6.87 -3.74 19.81
N LEU A 51 7.81 -3.37 18.96
CA LEU A 51 7.59 -2.43 17.87
C LEU A 51 6.68 -3.02 16.77
N LEU A 52 6.84 -4.30 16.41
CA LEU A 52 5.94 -5.00 15.52
C LEU A 52 4.51 -5.08 16.07
N LYS A 53 4.33 -5.27 17.38
CA LYS A 53 3.01 -5.22 18.02
C LYS A 53 2.39 -3.84 17.87
N GLN A 54 3.15 -2.77 18.09
CA GLN A 54 2.67 -1.39 17.91
C GLN A 54 2.24 -1.12 16.46
N HIS A 55 3.05 -1.53 15.48
CA HIS A 55 2.69 -1.43 14.06
C HIS A 55 1.41 -2.19 13.72
N LYS A 56 1.27 -3.44 14.19
CA LYS A 56 0.05 -4.23 13.98
C LYS A 56 -1.18 -3.55 14.55
N THR A 57 -1.08 -2.95 15.74
CA THR A 57 -2.19 -2.21 16.35
C THR A 57 -2.57 -1.00 15.50
N VAL A 58 -1.59 -0.20 15.07
CA VAL A 58 -1.85 0.98 14.22
C VAL A 58 -2.45 0.58 12.88
N LEU A 59 -1.89 -0.43 12.21
CA LEU A 59 -2.41 -0.92 10.94
C LEU A 59 -3.84 -1.43 11.06
N LYS A 60 -4.18 -2.15 12.15
CA LYS A 60 -5.56 -2.58 12.41
C LYS A 60 -6.51 -1.39 12.59
N GLN A 61 -6.09 -0.36 13.33
CA GLN A 61 -6.90 0.86 13.51
C GLN A 61 -7.08 1.61 12.18
N SER A 62 -6.01 1.76 11.40
CA SER A 62 -6.06 2.38 10.09
C SER A 62 -6.96 1.60 9.13
N MET A 63 -6.88 0.27 9.11
CA MET A 63 -7.75 -0.59 8.30
C MET A 63 -9.22 -0.38 8.65
N ASN A 64 -9.58 -0.32 9.94
CA ASN A 64 -10.96 -0.06 10.36
C ASN A 64 -11.44 1.35 9.95
N LYS A 65 -10.55 2.35 10.05
CA LYS A 65 -10.86 3.72 9.60
C LYS A 65 -11.09 3.77 8.09
N LEU A 66 -10.22 3.11 7.32
CA LEU A 66 -10.33 3.04 5.86
C LEU A 66 -11.57 2.26 5.43
N ASP A 67 -11.92 1.16 6.10
CA ASP A 67 -13.15 0.41 5.87
C ASP A 67 -14.40 1.28 6.11
N SER A 68 -14.40 2.04 7.22
CA SER A 68 -15.50 2.97 7.53
C SER A 68 -15.60 4.10 6.50
N ALA A 69 -14.47 4.68 6.09
CA ALA A 69 -14.41 5.71 5.07
C ALA A 69 -14.85 5.18 3.70
N GLY A 70 -14.43 3.96 3.33
CA GLY A 70 -14.85 3.30 2.10
C GLY A 70 -16.35 3.00 2.08
N LYS A 71 -16.90 2.50 3.19
CA LYS A 71 -18.37 2.32 3.33
C LYS A 71 -19.14 3.62 3.17
N ARG A 72 -18.63 4.71 3.75
CA ARG A 72 -19.24 6.04 3.61
C ARG A 72 -19.16 6.54 2.17
N ALA A 73 -17.99 6.47 1.53
CA ALA A 73 -17.83 6.89 0.14
C ALA A 73 -18.73 6.09 -0.80
N ASN A 74 -18.85 4.77 -0.58
CA ASN A 74 -19.79 3.93 -1.36
C ASN A 74 -21.25 4.32 -1.11
N PHE A 75 -21.62 4.65 0.12
CA PHE A 75 -22.96 5.15 0.42
C PHE A 75 -23.23 6.48 -0.29
N ASP A 76 -22.33 7.45 -0.17
CA ASP A 76 -22.46 8.76 -0.81
C ASP A 76 -22.53 8.62 -2.34
N GLN A 77 -21.74 7.71 -2.92
CA GLN A 77 -21.76 7.39 -4.34
C GLN A 77 -23.10 6.77 -4.76
N ASN A 78 -23.61 5.77 -4.04
CA ASN A 78 -24.89 5.15 -4.36
C ASN A 78 -26.05 6.14 -4.23
N GLN A 79 -26.02 6.99 -3.21
CA GLN A 79 -27.00 8.06 -3.05
C GLN A 79 -26.99 9.01 -4.26
N PHE A 80 -25.79 9.40 -4.73
CA PHE A 80 -25.67 10.20 -5.94
C PHE A 80 -26.27 9.49 -7.16
N PHE A 81 -26.01 8.19 -7.34
CA PHE A 81 -26.61 7.40 -8.43
C PHE A 81 -28.13 7.40 -8.36
N ASP A 82 -28.71 7.15 -7.18
CA ASP A 82 -30.16 7.11 -6.98
C ASP A 82 -30.82 8.47 -7.28
N GLU A 83 -30.21 9.56 -6.81
CA GLU A 83 -30.70 10.92 -7.07
C GLU A 83 -30.56 11.31 -8.55
N ALA A 84 -29.44 10.93 -9.19
CA ALA A 84 -29.15 11.28 -10.56
C ALA A 84 -29.90 10.42 -11.58
N ALA A 85 -30.33 9.21 -11.22
CA ALA A 85 -31.19 8.34 -12.02
C ALA A 85 -32.67 8.72 -11.92
N SER A 86 -33.08 9.54 -10.95
CA SER A 86 -34.45 10.03 -10.80
C SER A 86 -34.95 10.75 -12.07
N GLU A 87 -36.24 10.61 -12.39
CA GLU A 87 -36.88 11.28 -13.54
C GLU A 87 -36.75 12.82 -13.52
N ALA A 88 -36.50 13.40 -12.35
CA ALA A 88 -36.28 14.84 -12.18
C ALA A 88 -34.87 15.31 -12.63
N SER A 89 -33.94 14.38 -12.88
CA SER A 89 -32.56 14.67 -13.23
C SER A 89 -32.37 14.80 -14.74
N HIS A 90 -31.69 15.86 -15.18
CA HIS A 90 -31.34 16.08 -16.59
C HIS A 90 -30.37 15.04 -17.16
N ILE A 91 -29.75 14.22 -16.30
CA ILE A 91 -28.81 13.16 -16.70
C ILE A 91 -29.38 11.74 -16.48
N SER A 92 -30.66 11.61 -16.12
CA SER A 92 -31.30 10.33 -15.76
C SER A 92 -31.06 9.22 -16.78
N MET A 93 -31.28 9.49 -18.07
CA MET A 93 -31.05 8.49 -19.13
C MET A 93 -29.60 7.99 -19.20
N PHE A 94 -28.62 8.90 -19.04
CA PHE A 94 -27.20 8.53 -19.01
C PHE A 94 -26.87 7.69 -17.76
N MET A 95 -27.43 8.09 -16.61
CA MET A 95 -27.20 7.37 -15.35
C MET A 95 -27.80 5.96 -15.36
N LEU A 96 -28.97 5.77 -15.98
CA LEU A 96 -29.57 4.45 -16.16
C LEU A 96 -28.70 3.54 -17.04
N SER A 97 -28.18 4.04 -18.17
CA SER A 97 -27.23 3.28 -18.99
C SER A 97 -25.93 2.94 -18.24
N MET A 98 -25.46 3.83 -17.35
CA MET A 98 -24.30 3.57 -16.51
C MET A 98 -24.58 2.49 -15.45
N GLU A 99 -25.80 2.45 -14.90
CA GLU A 99 -26.23 1.41 -13.96
C GLU A 99 -26.30 0.03 -14.64
N GLU A 100 -26.83 -0.04 -15.86
CA GLU A 100 -26.86 -1.27 -16.66
C GLU A 100 -25.45 -1.83 -16.89
N LEU A 101 -24.50 -0.98 -17.32
CA LEU A 101 -23.10 -1.37 -17.52
C LEU A 101 -22.43 -1.83 -16.22
N LYS A 102 -22.72 -1.15 -15.11
CA LYS A 102 -22.20 -1.54 -13.79
C LYS A 102 -22.73 -2.92 -13.37
N LEU A 103 -24.01 -3.18 -13.60
CA LEU A 103 -24.61 -4.47 -13.29
C LEU A 103 -23.99 -5.59 -14.12
N GLU A 104 -23.81 -5.37 -15.43
CA GLU A 104 -23.13 -6.31 -16.32
C GLU A 104 -21.71 -6.62 -15.82
N GLN A 105 -20.94 -5.57 -15.49
CA GLN A 105 -19.58 -5.73 -14.95
C GLN A 105 -19.56 -6.51 -13.62
N ASP A 106 -20.49 -6.23 -12.71
CA ASP A 106 -20.60 -6.94 -11.43
C ASP A 106 -20.95 -8.42 -11.64
N THR A 107 -21.79 -8.73 -12.63
CA THR A 107 -22.13 -10.12 -12.98
C THR A 107 -20.93 -10.88 -13.55
N GLU A 108 -20.22 -10.31 -14.53
CA GLU A 108 -19.03 -10.92 -15.12
C GLU A 108 -17.94 -11.13 -14.07
N ARG A 109 -17.74 -10.15 -13.18
CA ARG A 109 -16.78 -10.24 -12.08
C ARG A 109 -17.11 -11.38 -11.12
N GLU A 110 -18.39 -11.56 -10.79
CA GLU A 110 -18.83 -12.63 -9.90
C GLU A 110 -18.71 -14.01 -10.57
N GLU A 111 -19.02 -14.12 -11.85
CA GLU A 111 -18.80 -15.34 -12.64
C GLU A 111 -17.32 -15.70 -12.70
N PHE A 112 -16.46 -14.73 -12.99
CA PHE A 112 -15.01 -14.92 -12.97
C PHE A 112 -14.51 -15.36 -11.59
N ARG A 113 -14.99 -14.73 -10.51
CA ARG A 113 -14.65 -15.11 -9.13
C ARG A 113 -15.06 -16.54 -8.82
N LYS A 114 -16.28 -16.94 -9.20
CA LYS A 114 -16.76 -18.33 -9.05
C LYS A 114 -15.90 -19.32 -9.84
N ALA A 115 -15.50 -18.97 -11.06
CA ALA A 115 -14.69 -19.85 -11.91
C ALA A 115 -13.24 -19.99 -11.43
N THR A 116 -12.66 -18.94 -10.83
CA THR A 116 -11.21 -18.91 -10.52
C THR A 116 -10.88 -19.09 -9.05
N VAL A 117 -11.69 -18.53 -8.15
CA VAL A 117 -11.40 -18.48 -6.70
C VAL A 117 -12.10 -19.62 -5.95
N ALA A 118 -13.36 -19.93 -6.28
CA ALA A 118 -14.10 -21.00 -5.59
C ALA A 118 -13.42 -22.38 -5.69
N PRO A 119 -12.85 -22.79 -6.84
CA PRO A 119 -12.14 -24.08 -6.93
C PRO A 119 -10.91 -24.16 -6.03
N ILE A 120 -10.22 -23.04 -5.78
CA ILE A 120 -9.06 -22.99 -4.86
C ILE A 120 -9.53 -23.19 -3.42
N TRP A 121 -10.64 -22.57 -3.04
CA TRP A 121 -11.21 -22.73 -1.71
C TRP A 121 -11.71 -24.15 -1.48
N ASN A 122 -12.42 -24.72 -2.45
CA ASN A 122 -12.86 -26.12 -2.40
C ASN A 122 -11.65 -27.05 -2.28
N LEU A 123 -10.63 -26.88 -3.12
CA LEU A 123 -9.40 -27.67 -3.04
C LEU A 123 -8.72 -27.54 -1.66
N ARG A 124 -8.69 -26.33 -1.08
CA ARG A 124 -8.14 -26.11 0.26
C ARG A 124 -8.93 -26.87 1.33
N GLU A 125 -10.25 -26.86 1.25
CA GLU A 125 -11.14 -27.56 2.18
C GLU A 125 -11.00 -29.08 2.03
N ASP A 126 -11.04 -29.58 0.79
CA ASP A 126 -10.86 -31.00 0.45
C ASP A 126 -9.51 -31.52 0.96
N LEU A 127 -8.42 -30.79 0.72
CA LEU A 127 -7.09 -31.11 1.24
C LEU A 127 -7.05 -31.06 2.76
N GLY A 128 -7.76 -30.12 3.39
CA GLY A 128 -7.87 -30.02 4.85
C GLY A 128 -8.57 -31.23 5.46
N GLY A 129 -9.69 -31.66 4.87
CA GLY A 129 -10.41 -32.86 5.28
C GLY A 129 -9.58 -34.12 5.07
N TRP A 130 -8.97 -34.26 3.89
CA TRP A 130 -8.10 -35.38 3.58
C TRP A 130 -6.89 -35.45 4.53
N LEU A 131 -6.23 -34.33 4.84
CA LEU A 131 -5.13 -34.34 5.81
C LEU A 131 -5.61 -34.76 7.21
N SER A 132 -6.76 -34.26 7.66
CA SER A 132 -7.32 -34.63 8.97
C SER A 132 -7.58 -36.14 9.10
N ASP A 133 -8.06 -36.79 8.04
CA ASP A 133 -8.45 -38.21 8.05
C ASP A 133 -7.25 -39.16 7.88
N TYR A 134 -6.21 -38.72 7.17
CA TYR A 134 -5.10 -39.59 6.76
C TYR A 134 -3.75 -39.23 7.40
N GLU A 135 -3.60 -38.12 8.14
CA GLU A 135 -2.32 -37.67 8.71
C GLU A 135 -1.64 -38.72 9.62
N SER A 136 -2.42 -39.41 10.45
CA SER A 136 -1.90 -40.48 11.33
C SER A 136 -1.43 -41.70 10.53
N ARG A 137 -2.17 -42.06 9.47
CA ARG A 137 -1.88 -43.20 8.58
C ARG A 137 -0.75 -42.94 7.60
N LEU A 138 -0.51 -41.68 7.24
CA LEU A 138 0.63 -41.25 6.43
C LEU A 138 1.96 -41.35 7.20
N LYS A 139 1.92 -41.20 8.53
CA LYS A 139 3.10 -41.33 9.41
C LYS A 139 3.48 -42.79 9.66
N GLU A 140 2.49 -43.69 9.64
CA GLU A 140 2.68 -45.14 9.73
C GLU A 140 2.92 -45.71 8.32
N THR A 141 4.20 -45.89 7.96
CA THR A 141 4.76 -46.08 6.61
C THR A 141 4.35 -47.36 5.84
N VAL A 142 3.18 -47.94 6.08
CA VAL A 142 2.82 -49.31 5.63
C VAL A 142 1.93 -49.32 4.38
N ASP A 143 1.14 -48.28 4.12
CA ASP A 143 0.15 -48.27 3.03
C ASP A 143 0.72 -47.64 1.74
N LEU A 144 1.14 -48.49 0.79
CA LEU A 144 1.66 -48.06 -0.52
C LEU A 144 0.61 -47.37 -1.39
N ALA A 145 -0.67 -47.74 -1.28
CA ALA A 145 -1.76 -47.12 -2.05
C ALA A 145 -1.99 -45.68 -1.58
N LEU A 146 -2.04 -45.47 -0.26
CA LEU A 146 -2.20 -44.13 0.32
C LEU A 146 -1.05 -43.17 -0.06
N ARG A 147 0.18 -43.69 -0.22
CA ARG A 147 1.33 -42.90 -0.64
C ARG A 147 1.26 -42.48 -2.11
N GLU A 148 0.70 -43.34 -2.95
CA GLU A 148 0.46 -43.06 -4.36
C GLU A 148 -0.67 -42.02 -4.52
N ASP A 149 -1.75 -42.16 -3.76
CA ASP A 149 -2.83 -41.15 -3.72
C ASP A 149 -2.31 -39.77 -3.26
N HIS A 150 -1.49 -39.73 -2.20
CA HIS A 150 -0.83 -38.50 -1.75
C HIS A 150 0.07 -37.89 -2.83
N ARG A 151 0.80 -38.72 -3.60
CA ARG A 151 1.64 -38.26 -4.70
C ARG A 151 0.80 -37.63 -5.80
N GLN A 152 -0.30 -38.26 -6.19
CA GLN A 152 -1.23 -37.76 -7.20
C GLN A 152 -1.89 -36.46 -6.77
N ILE A 153 -2.37 -36.37 -5.52
CA ILE A 153 -2.90 -35.12 -4.95
C ILE A 153 -1.83 -34.01 -5.00
N GLY A 154 -0.58 -34.33 -4.67
CA GLY A 154 0.53 -33.39 -4.77
C GLY A 154 0.82 -32.92 -6.20
N GLU A 155 0.58 -33.75 -7.21
CA GLU A 155 0.66 -33.36 -8.63
C GLU A 155 -0.49 -32.44 -9.03
N VAL A 156 -1.73 -32.78 -8.67
CA VAL A 156 -2.91 -31.94 -8.92
C VAL A 156 -2.75 -30.54 -8.30
N VAL A 157 -2.23 -30.44 -7.06
CA VAL A 157 -1.98 -29.15 -6.41
C VAL A 157 -0.93 -28.32 -7.16
N LYS A 158 0.11 -28.96 -7.71
CA LYS A 158 1.11 -28.27 -8.52
C LYS A 158 0.50 -27.74 -9.82
N ASP A 159 -0.33 -28.54 -10.48
CA ASP A 159 -0.99 -28.16 -11.73
C ASP A 159 -1.98 -27.01 -11.52
N VAL A 160 -2.79 -27.07 -10.45
CA VAL A 160 -3.69 -25.97 -10.07
C VAL A 160 -2.90 -24.70 -9.76
N ARG A 161 -1.77 -24.82 -9.04
CA ARG A 161 -0.90 -23.67 -8.77
C ARG A 161 -0.35 -23.06 -10.06
N LEU A 162 0.06 -23.90 -11.02
CA LEU A 162 0.56 -23.43 -12.31
C LEU A 162 -0.55 -22.74 -13.11
N GLN A 163 -1.77 -23.28 -13.11
CA GLN A 163 -2.93 -22.65 -13.73
C GLN A 163 -3.23 -21.28 -13.11
N GLN A 164 -3.21 -21.18 -11.78
CA GLN A 164 -3.41 -19.91 -11.08
C GLN A 164 -2.32 -18.88 -11.40
N CYS A 165 -1.06 -19.31 -11.52
CA CYS A 165 0.01 -18.43 -11.98
C CYS A 165 -0.23 -17.91 -13.40
N LYS A 166 -0.76 -18.73 -14.32
CA LYS A 166 -1.10 -18.30 -15.68
C LYS A 166 -2.23 -17.27 -15.68
N VAL A 167 -3.29 -17.52 -14.92
CA VAL A 167 -4.42 -16.59 -14.78
C VAL A 167 -3.94 -15.24 -14.23
N LEU A 168 -3.11 -15.25 -13.17
CA LEU A 168 -2.57 -14.01 -12.60
C LEU A 168 -1.67 -13.25 -13.58
N GLU A 169 -0.87 -13.95 -14.39
CA GLU A 169 -0.03 -13.31 -15.39
C GLU A 169 -0.87 -12.69 -16.52
N GLN A 170 -1.94 -13.38 -16.96
CA GLN A 170 -2.90 -12.83 -17.93
C GLN A 170 -3.59 -11.58 -17.38
N LEU A 171 -4.13 -11.64 -16.17
CA LEU A 171 -4.76 -10.49 -15.51
C LEU A 171 -3.81 -9.30 -15.39
N LYS A 172 -2.52 -9.55 -15.10
CA LYS A 172 -1.51 -8.50 -15.02
C LYS A 172 -1.23 -7.86 -16.40
N GLN A 173 -1.26 -8.65 -17.46
CA GLN A 173 -1.10 -8.14 -18.83
C GLN A 173 -2.32 -7.33 -19.26
N GLU A 174 -3.53 -7.81 -18.97
CA GLU A 174 -4.79 -7.10 -19.20
C GLU A 174 -4.84 -5.79 -18.42
N GLN A 175 -4.49 -5.82 -17.13
CA GLN A 175 -4.38 -4.60 -16.31
C GLN A 175 -3.43 -3.59 -16.97
N LYS A 176 -2.24 -4.03 -17.38
CA LYS A 176 -1.27 -3.14 -18.01
C LYS A 176 -1.78 -2.60 -19.35
N ALA A 177 -2.49 -3.40 -20.14
CA ALA A 177 -3.10 -2.95 -21.38
C ALA A 177 -4.14 -1.86 -21.12
N LEU A 178 -5.03 -2.08 -20.14
CA LEU A 178 -6.03 -1.09 -19.70
C LEU A 178 -5.38 0.18 -19.15
N GLU A 179 -4.32 0.06 -18.35
CA GLU A 179 -3.56 1.23 -17.86
C GLU A 179 -2.96 2.04 -19.01
N ASN A 180 -2.42 1.39 -20.05
CA ASN A 180 -1.92 2.08 -21.23
C ASN A 180 -3.06 2.75 -22.03
N ASP A 181 -4.20 2.09 -22.16
CA ASP A 181 -5.37 2.63 -22.85
C ASP A 181 -5.90 3.88 -22.12
N LEU A 182 -5.95 3.85 -20.79
CA LEU A 182 -6.30 5.00 -19.95
C LEU A 182 -5.26 6.13 -20.03
N GLU A 183 -3.99 5.80 -20.30
CA GLU A 183 -2.94 6.79 -20.57
C GLU A 183 -3.02 7.39 -21.98
N THR A 184 -3.94 6.97 -22.84
CA THR A 184 -4.16 7.61 -24.14
C THR A 184 -4.63 9.05 -23.97
N ASP A 185 -4.22 9.95 -24.87
CA ASP A 185 -4.53 11.39 -24.80
C ASP A 185 -6.04 11.68 -24.69
N PHE A 186 -6.88 10.82 -25.28
CA PHE A 186 -8.34 10.89 -25.15
C PHE A 186 -8.81 10.74 -23.70
N PHE A 187 -8.42 9.66 -23.02
CA PHE A 187 -8.81 9.43 -21.64
C PHE A 187 -8.09 10.38 -20.68
N LYS A 188 -6.86 10.80 -20.98
CA LYS A 188 -6.18 11.87 -20.23
C LYS A 188 -6.93 13.20 -20.33
N ALA A 189 -7.50 13.56 -21.49
CA ALA A 189 -8.31 14.77 -21.61
C ALA A 189 -9.61 14.69 -20.78
N VAL A 190 -10.21 13.50 -20.66
CA VAL A 190 -11.46 13.27 -19.90
C VAL A 190 -11.21 13.13 -18.39
N THR A 191 -10.12 12.46 -17.98
CA THR A 191 -9.82 12.12 -16.56
C THR A 191 -8.85 13.10 -15.88
N HIS A 192 -7.98 13.74 -16.66
CA HIS A 192 -7.02 14.74 -16.23
C HIS A 192 -7.25 16.04 -17.00
N SER A 193 -8.46 16.58 -16.91
CA SER A 193 -8.82 17.87 -17.49
C SER A 193 -8.06 19.02 -16.81
N SER A 194 -6.75 19.09 -17.07
CA SER A 194 -6.01 20.35 -16.98
C SER A 194 -6.60 21.38 -17.95
N SER A 195 -7.23 20.93 -19.04
CA SER A 195 -8.15 21.73 -19.84
C SER A 195 -9.56 21.58 -19.29
N LYS A 196 -9.97 22.51 -18.44
CA LYS A 196 -11.39 22.75 -18.13
C LYS A 196 -12.12 22.86 -19.49
N MET A 197 -13.09 21.99 -19.78
CA MET A 197 -13.93 22.15 -20.98
C MET A 197 -14.81 23.38 -20.77
N VAL A 198 -14.25 24.56 -21.05
CA VAL A 198 -14.97 25.82 -21.06
C VAL A 198 -15.44 26.00 -22.49
N ILE A 199 -16.74 25.94 -22.71
CA ILE A 199 -17.35 26.39 -23.96
C ILE A 199 -17.27 27.92 -23.90
N GLU A 200 -16.45 28.49 -24.78
CA GLU A 200 -16.21 29.94 -24.84
C GLU A 200 -17.04 30.54 -25.98
N GLY A 201 -17.48 31.78 -25.79
CA GLY A 201 -18.25 32.52 -26.77
C GLY A 201 -19.70 32.71 -26.37
N VAL A 202 -20.45 33.34 -27.26
CA VAL A 202 -21.89 33.51 -27.10
C VAL A 202 -22.57 32.16 -27.39
N PRO A 203 -23.48 31.68 -26.53
CA PRO A 203 -24.31 30.52 -26.84
C PRO A 203 -25.13 30.74 -28.12
N GLU A 204 -25.25 29.73 -28.98
CA GLU A 204 -26.00 29.83 -30.25
C GLU A 204 -27.46 30.29 -29.99
N GLU A 205 -28.04 29.91 -28.85
CA GLU A 205 -29.39 30.30 -28.44
C GLU A 205 -29.52 31.81 -28.19
N ALA A 206 -28.44 32.46 -27.75
CA ALA A 206 -28.40 33.91 -27.53
C ALA A 206 -28.15 34.70 -28.82
N GLU A 207 -27.45 34.12 -29.80
CA GLU A 207 -27.28 34.73 -31.13
C GLU A 207 -28.57 34.68 -31.95
N LEU A 208 -29.30 33.57 -31.87
CA LEU A 208 -30.55 33.32 -32.60
C LEU A 208 -31.76 34.01 -31.99
N LEU A 209 -31.63 34.62 -30.81
CA LEU A 209 -32.73 35.32 -30.14
C LEU A 209 -33.16 36.55 -30.96
N GLU A 210 -34.44 36.62 -31.31
CA GLU A 210 -35.05 37.79 -31.93
C GLU A 210 -35.16 38.91 -30.89
N CYS A 211 -34.38 39.98 -31.07
CA CYS A 211 -34.38 41.13 -30.16
C CYS A 211 -34.95 42.37 -30.88
N PRO A 212 -35.97 43.04 -30.33
CA PRO A 212 -36.54 44.25 -30.93
C PRO A 212 -35.58 45.46 -30.96
N ASP A 213 -34.54 45.45 -30.12
CA ASP A 213 -33.53 46.50 -30.02
C ASP A 213 -32.14 45.90 -30.26
N GLU A 214 -31.59 46.17 -31.44
CA GLU A 214 -30.26 45.68 -31.85
C GLU A 214 -29.13 46.21 -30.95
N ASN A 215 -29.26 47.41 -30.38
CA ASN A 215 -28.23 47.94 -29.47
C ASN A 215 -28.22 47.17 -28.14
N LEU A 216 -29.40 46.76 -27.67
CA LEU A 216 -29.51 45.92 -26.47
C LEU A 216 -28.96 44.52 -26.74
N LYS A 217 -29.23 43.96 -27.92
CA LYS A 217 -28.66 42.67 -28.36
C LYS A 217 -27.13 42.72 -28.34
N ASP A 218 -26.52 43.71 -28.99
CA ASP A 218 -25.07 43.87 -29.04
C ASP A 218 -24.46 44.05 -27.64
N LEU A 219 -25.14 44.78 -26.74
CA LEU A 219 -24.69 44.94 -25.36
C LEU A 219 -24.67 43.61 -24.61
N VAL A 220 -25.74 42.83 -24.72
CA VAL A 220 -25.86 41.52 -24.05
C VAL A 220 -24.83 40.52 -24.59
N LEU A 221 -24.63 40.48 -25.91
CA LEU A 221 -23.60 39.64 -26.55
C LEU A 221 -22.18 40.04 -26.08
N THR A 222 -21.93 41.34 -25.95
CA THR A 222 -20.66 41.85 -25.42
C THR A 222 -20.47 41.48 -23.94
N GLU A 223 -21.53 41.50 -23.13
CA GLU A 223 -21.47 41.09 -21.73
C GLU A 223 -21.14 39.60 -21.57
N PHE A 224 -21.65 38.71 -22.44
CA PHE A 224 -21.24 37.30 -22.45
C PHE A 224 -19.73 37.16 -22.67
N LEU A 225 -19.16 37.88 -23.64
CA LEU A 225 -17.73 37.86 -23.91
C LEU A 225 -16.90 38.45 -22.75
N LEU A 226 -17.43 39.45 -22.05
CA LEU A 226 -16.79 40.00 -20.84
C LEU A 226 -16.84 39.02 -19.68
N LEU A 227 -17.95 38.30 -19.52
CA LEU A 227 -18.14 37.28 -18.50
C LEU A 227 -17.18 36.11 -18.72
N ASP A 228 -17.01 35.65 -19.95
CA ASP A 228 -16.02 34.64 -20.32
C ASP A 228 -14.60 35.06 -19.93
N ARG A 229 -14.22 36.30 -20.23
CA ARG A 229 -12.90 36.83 -19.83
C ARG A 229 -12.72 36.78 -18.31
N LYS A 230 -13.73 37.25 -17.56
CA LYS A 230 -13.70 37.21 -16.08
C LYS A 230 -13.58 35.78 -15.55
N PHE A 231 -14.32 34.83 -16.12
CA PHE A 231 -14.23 33.44 -15.71
C PHE A 231 -12.87 32.84 -16.07
N LYS A 232 -12.32 33.09 -17.27
CA LYS A 232 -10.97 32.67 -17.63
C LYS A 232 -9.93 33.18 -16.66
N ASP A 233 -10.00 34.46 -16.29
CA ASP A 233 -9.03 35.04 -15.36
C ASP A 233 -9.20 34.46 -13.95
N SER A 234 -10.44 34.28 -13.48
CA SER A 234 -10.72 33.57 -12.22
C SER A 234 -10.20 32.13 -12.24
N LEU A 235 -10.33 31.43 -13.37
CA LEU A 235 -9.83 30.07 -13.54
C LEU A 235 -8.29 30.03 -13.49
N LYS A 236 -7.60 30.99 -14.12
CA LYS A 236 -6.14 31.12 -14.03
C LYS A 236 -5.70 31.41 -12.60
N GLU A 237 -6.39 32.30 -11.89
CA GLU A 237 -6.10 32.59 -10.48
C GLU A 237 -6.24 31.34 -9.61
N LEU A 238 -7.28 30.53 -9.85
CA LEU A 238 -7.45 29.24 -9.17
C LEU A 238 -6.34 28.25 -9.52
N ASP A 239 -5.91 28.21 -10.78
CA ASP A 239 -4.81 27.34 -11.21
C ASP A 239 -3.50 27.71 -10.52
N VAL A 240 -3.17 29.00 -10.42
CA VAL A 240 -2.00 29.46 -9.65
C VAL A 240 -2.16 29.14 -8.16
N LYS A 241 -3.34 29.37 -7.60
CA LYS A 241 -3.62 29.11 -6.18
C LYS A 241 -3.45 27.64 -5.82
N TYR A 242 -3.86 26.73 -6.68
CA TYR A 242 -3.85 25.28 -6.43
C TYR A 242 -2.75 24.51 -7.16
N GLU A 243 -1.83 25.20 -7.83
CA GLU A 243 -0.71 24.58 -8.57
C GLU A 243 0.07 23.59 -7.70
N HIS A 244 0.32 23.94 -6.44
CA HIS A 244 1.05 23.13 -5.47
C HIS A 244 0.29 21.85 -5.03
N ILE A 245 -1.04 21.84 -5.14
CA ILE A 245 -1.89 20.67 -4.85
C ILE A 245 -1.91 19.74 -6.06
N ILE A 246 -2.03 20.33 -7.26
CA ILE A 246 -2.14 19.59 -8.53
C ILE A 246 -0.78 19.00 -8.95
N ARG A 247 0.31 19.73 -8.70
CA ARG A 247 1.69 19.33 -8.98
C ARG A 247 2.55 19.58 -7.74
N PRO A 248 2.49 18.69 -6.73
CA PRO A 248 3.36 18.81 -5.58
C PRO A 248 4.82 18.76 -6.06
N PRO A 249 5.70 19.64 -5.55
CA PRO A 249 7.12 19.62 -5.89
C PRO A 249 7.73 18.34 -5.31
N LEU A 250 7.73 17.27 -6.10
CA LEU A 250 8.17 15.93 -5.71
C LEU A 250 9.66 15.87 -5.33
N GLY A 251 10.44 16.94 -5.51
CA GLY A 251 11.77 17.09 -4.90
C GLY A 251 12.75 15.95 -5.23
N GLY A 252 12.58 15.29 -6.39
CA GLY A 252 13.37 14.12 -6.81
C GLY A 252 12.80 12.76 -6.39
N TRP A 253 11.63 12.70 -5.77
CA TRP A 253 10.88 11.48 -5.48
C TRP A 253 10.02 11.05 -6.68
N ARG A 254 9.84 9.74 -6.84
CA ARG A 254 8.84 9.20 -7.75
C ARG A 254 7.45 9.45 -7.17
N ARG A 255 6.44 9.62 -8.04
CA ARG A 255 5.05 9.82 -7.62
C ARG A 255 4.58 8.72 -6.69
N ASP A 256 4.87 7.47 -7.02
CA ASP A 256 4.46 6.29 -6.23
C ASP A 256 5.17 6.26 -4.87
N ASP A 257 6.46 6.60 -4.82
CA ASP A 257 7.23 6.65 -3.58
C ASP A 257 6.72 7.77 -2.65
N HIS A 258 6.38 8.93 -3.21
CA HIS A 258 5.82 10.05 -2.46
C HIS A 258 4.40 9.75 -1.98
N PHE A 259 3.56 9.13 -2.81
CA PHE A 259 2.22 8.67 -2.40
C PHE A 259 2.32 7.67 -1.24
N LEU A 260 3.20 6.69 -1.35
CA LEU A 260 3.43 5.71 -0.28
C LEU A 260 3.93 6.39 1.00
N PHE A 261 4.82 7.38 0.88
CA PHE A 261 5.29 8.17 2.01
C PHE A 261 4.13 8.88 2.73
N LEU A 262 3.24 9.55 1.99
CA LEU A 262 2.06 10.22 2.53
C LEU A 262 1.08 9.22 3.17
N ALA A 263 0.79 8.11 2.50
CA ALA A 263 -0.08 7.06 3.00
C ALA A 263 0.42 6.52 4.35
N VAL A 264 1.73 6.30 4.48
CA VAL A 264 2.34 5.89 5.76
C VAL A 264 2.19 6.99 6.82
N LEU A 265 2.33 8.27 6.50
CA LEU A 265 2.13 9.35 7.49
C LEU A 265 0.68 9.42 8.00
N GLU A 266 -0.30 9.19 7.13
CA GLU A 266 -1.73 9.22 7.47
C GLU A 266 -2.18 8.01 8.30
N GLN A 267 -1.56 6.85 8.11
CA GLN A 267 -1.87 5.62 8.86
C GLN A 267 -1.62 5.77 10.37
N TYR A 268 -0.67 6.63 10.78
CA TYR A 268 -0.31 6.82 12.19
C TYR A 268 -1.02 8.06 12.76
N PRO A 269 -1.98 7.92 13.69
CA PRO A 269 -2.71 9.07 14.25
C PRO A 269 -1.84 9.99 15.11
N PHE A 270 -2.18 11.28 15.12
CA PHE A 270 -1.51 12.33 15.91
C PHE A 270 -1.58 12.10 17.43
N SER A 271 -2.54 11.30 17.91
CA SER A 271 -2.68 10.95 19.33
C SER A 271 -1.60 9.98 19.86
N LEU A 272 -0.79 9.37 18.98
CA LEU A 272 0.29 8.47 19.39
C LEU A 272 1.51 9.25 19.90
N SER A 273 1.90 9.01 21.15
CA SER A 273 3.07 9.64 21.78
C SER A 273 4.39 9.39 21.03
N ASN A 274 4.57 8.20 20.45
CA ASN A 274 5.76 7.83 19.67
C ASN A 274 5.52 7.81 18.16
N ARG A 275 4.53 8.57 17.66
CA ARG A 275 4.14 8.59 16.23
C ARG A 275 5.33 8.69 15.29
N ARG A 276 6.21 9.68 15.52
CA ARG A 276 7.40 9.94 14.69
C ARG A 276 8.38 8.78 14.67
N ALA A 277 8.64 8.15 15.80
CA ALA A 277 9.55 7.01 15.85
C ALA A 277 8.98 5.83 15.06
N LEU A 278 7.67 5.60 15.15
CA LEU A 278 6.99 4.48 14.51
C LEU A 278 6.92 4.64 12.98
N TYR A 279 6.34 5.71 12.45
CA TYR A 279 6.28 5.82 10.98
C TYR A 279 7.67 5.94 10.37
N MET A 280 8.66 6.54 11.03
CA MET A 280 10.03 6.60 10.50
C MET A 280 10.69 5.23 10.47
N ASP A 281 10.43 4.36 11.46
CA ASP A 281 10.85 2.97 11.41
C ASP A 281 10.19 2.24 10.23
N LEU A 282 8.88 2.43 10.01
CA LEU A 282 8.18 1.81 8.87
C LEU A 282 8.72 2.33 7.53
N LEU A 283 8.84 3.65 7.36
CA LEU A 283 9.40 4.25 6.14
C LEU A 283 10.82 3.74 5.86
N HIS A 284 11.66 3.55 6.87
CA HIS A 284 12.98 2.96 6.69
C HIS A 284 12.95 1.51 6.19
N ARG A 285 11.95 0.72 6.61
CA ARG A 285 11.77 -0.66 6.13
C ARG A 285 11.29 -0.69 4.68
N TRP A 286 10.44 0.26 4.28
CA TRP A 286 9.87 0.32 2.93
C TRP A 286 10.81 0.98 1.91
N PHE A 287 11.64 1.92 2.37
CA PHE A 287 12.63 2.61 1.56
C PHE A 287 14.07 2.29 2.01
N PRO A 288 14.55 1.04 1.85
CA PRO A 288 15.90 0.65 2.30
C PRO A 288 17.02 1.39 1.55
N ARG A 289 16.72 2.00 0.40
CA ARG A 289 17.68 2.79 -0.40
C ARG A 289 17.73 4.26 -0.03
N LYS A 290 16.79 4.77 0.79
CA LYS A 290 16.71 6.19 1.16
C LYS A 290 17.33 6.43 2.53
N THR A 291 18.08 7.52 2.65
CA THR A 291 18.71 7.87 3.93
C THR A 291 17.71 8.49 4.88
N ARG A 292 17.99 8.45 6.20
CA ARG A 292 17.13 9.08 7.21
C ARG A 292 17.00 10.59 6.98
N ALA A 293 18.07 11.23 6.50
CA ALA A 293 18.08 12.65 6.20
C ALA A 293 17.13 13.00 5.04
N GLU A 294 17.08 12.17 4.00
CA GLU A 294 16.14 12.34 2.89
C GLU A 294 14.68 12.22 3.34
N LEU A 295 14.35 11.23 4.17
CA LEU A 295 13.00 11.06 4.73
C LEU A 295 12.57 12.26 5.58
N VAL A 296 13.49 12.81 6.39
CA VAL A 296 13.22 13.99 7.22
C VAL A 296 13.09 15.26 6.36
N SER A 297 13.88 15.40 5.31
CA SER A 297 13.78 16.52 4.39
C SER A 297 12.45 16.51 3.66
N GLU A 298 11.99 15.35 3.20
CA GLU A 298 10.70 15.21 2.53
C GLU A 298 9.55 15.51 3.49
N GLN A 299 9.65 15.01 4.72
CA GLN A 299 8.72 15.34 5.78
C GLN A 299 8.59 16.85 6.00
N ALA A 300 9.73 17.56 6.10
CA ALA A 300 9.74 19.00 6.34
C ALA A 300 9.03 19.77 5.22
N LYS A 301 9.21 19.35 3.96
CA LYS A 301 8.51 19.90 2.81
C LYS A 301 7.01 19.66 2.90
N CYS A 302 6.58 18.42 3.16
CA CYS A 302 5.14 18.11 3.27
C CYS A 302 4.45 18.94 4.37
N PHE A 303 5.13 19.21 5.49
CA PHE A 303 4.57 20.06 6.55
C PHE A 303 4.62 21.57 6.25
N SER A 304 5.56 22.04 5.42
CA SER A 304 5.60 23.46 5.03
C SER A 304 4.52 23.84 4.01
N TYR A 305 3.98 22.88 3.26
CA TYR A 305 2.90 23.11 2.29
C TYR A 305 1.51 22.73 2.80
N GLY A 306 1.42 22.10 3.98
CA GLY A 306 0.16 21.68 4.61
C GLY A 306 -0.33 22.62 5.73
N SER A 307 0.15 23.86 5.78
CA SER A 307 -0.23 24.87 6.78
C SER A 307 -0.72 26.15 6.14
#